data_AF-A8XJ49-F1
#
_entry.id   AF-A8XJ49-F1
#
_cell.length_a   1.000
_cell.length_b   1.000
_cell.length_c   1.000
_cell.angle_alpha   90.00
_cell.angle_beta   90.00
_cell.angle_gamma   90.00
#
_symmetry.space_group_name_H-M   'P 1'
#
loop_
_entity.id
_entity.type
_entity.pdbx_description
1 polymer ?
#
loop_
_entity_poly.entity_id
_entity_poly.type
_entity_poly.pdbx_seq_one_letter_code
_entity_poly.pdbx_strand_id
1 'polypeptide(L)' 'MASAAPKTSTGIEHAEKARQVAGGKPDWTLYKCDDYLKFDKYSYAHAEITMNKARVPQPSYKKADELPKVRA' A
#
# COMPACT_ATOMS: atom_id res chain seq x y z
N MET A 1 26.48 -8.28 7.98
CA MET A 1 25.16 -7.63 7.87
C MET A 1 24.17 -8.68 7.38
N ALA A 2 23.48 -9.38 8.29
CA ALA A 2 22.45 -10.35 7.90
C ALA A 2 21.11 -9.62 7.83
N SER A 3 20.49 -9.60 6.64
CA SER A 3 19.17 -8.99 6.43
C SER A 3 18.10 -9.81 7.16
N ALA A 4 17.25 -9.15 7.96
CA ALA A 4 16.13 -9.75 8.68
C ALA A 4 14.90 -10.01 7.78
N ALA A 5 15.05 -9.84 6.45
CA ALA A 5 13.98 -10.10 5.51
C ALA A 5 13.63 -11.61 5.51
N PRO A 6 12.34 -11.98 5.65
CA PRO A 6 11.91 -13.37 5.53
C PRO A 6 12.43 -13.97 4.22
N LYS A 7 12.86 -15.23 4.23
CA LYS A 7 13.29 -15.98 3.02
C LYS A 7 12.12 -16.34 2.09
N THR A 8 11.06 -15.55 2.12
CA THR A 8 9.89 -15.74 1.28
C THR A 8 10.10 -15.03 -0.04
N SER A 9 9.54 -15.60 -1.10
CA SER A 9 9.51 -14.96 -2.40
C SER A 9 9.02 -13.52 -2.29
N THR A 10 9.79 -12.57 -2.82
CA THR A 10 9.41 -11.15 -2.85
C THR A 10 8.56 -10.81 -4.07
N GLY A 11 8.38 -11.78 -4.98
CA GLY A 11 7.74 -11.58 -6.29
C GLY A 11 8.68 -10.99 -7.34
N ILE A 12 9.80 -10.37 -6.94
CA ILE A 12 10.79 -9.72 -7.82
C ILE A 12 11.43 -10.75 -8.76
N GLU A 13 11.70 -11.95 -8.27
CA GLU A 13 12.27 -13.06 -9.04
C GLU A 13 11.39 -13.51 -10.22
N HIS A 14 10.07 -13.34 -10.10
CA HIS A 14 9.12 -13.64 -11.18
C HIS A 14 9.18 -12.56 -12.27
N ALA A 15 9.30 -11.29 -11.85
CA ALA A 15 9.50 -10.16 -12.76
C ALA A 15 10.87 -10.26 -13.49
N GLU A 16 11.93 -10.69 -12.81
CA GLU A 16 13.24 -10.90 -13.40
C GLU A 16 13.26 -12.07 -14.40
N LYS A 17 12.64 -13.20 -14.07
CA LYS A 17 12.48 -14.32 -15.02
C LYS A 17 11.62 -13.93 -16.22
N ALA A 18 10.51 -13.21 -16.00
CA ALA A 18 9.69 -12.70 -17.09
C ALA A 18 10.49 -11.76 -18.01
N ARG A 19 11.35 -10.91 -17.45
CA ARG A 19 12.26 -10.04 -18.21
C ARG A 19 13.27 -10.82 -19.05
N GLN A 20 13.79 -11.94 -18.54
CA GLN A 20 14.73 -12.81 -19.25
C GLN A 20 14.06 -13.60 -20.38
N VAL A 21 12.85 -14.12 -20.14
CA VAL A 21 12.08 -14.92 -21.12
C VAL A 21 11.51 -14.04 -22.25
N ALA A 22 11.10 -12.80 -21.96
CA ALA A 22 10.48 -11.90 -22.93
C ALA A 22 11.45 -11.19 -23.90
N GLY A 23 12.73 -11.59 -23.96
CA GLY A 23 13.62 -11.16 -25.04
C GLY A 23 14.18 -9.72 -24.97
N GLY A 24 14.10 -9.07 -23.80
CA GLY A 24 14.88 -7.86 -23.52
C GLY A 24 14.29 -6.54 -24.03
N LYS A 25 14.45 -5.52 -23.18
CA LYS A 25 13.92 -4.14 -23.28
C LYS A 25 12.40 -4.04 -23.06
N PRO A 26 11.93 -4.24 -21.81
CA PRO A 26 10.60 -3.80 -21.45
C PRO A 26 10.45 -2.32 -21.81
N ASP A 27 9.44 -2.00 -22.62
CA ASP A 27 9.05 -0.63 -22.86
C ASP A 27 8.34 -0.12 -21.60
N TRP A 28 9.08 0.59 -20.76
CA TRP A 28 8.57 1.14 -19.51
C TRP A 28 7.45 2.16 -19.73
N THR A 29 7.27 2.69 -20.95
CA THR A 29 6.12 3.55 -21.29
C THR A 29 4.79 2.79 -21.33
N LEU A 30 4.84 1.46 -21.47
CA LEU A 30 3.66 0.59 -21.41
C LEU A 30 3.25 0.26 -19.97
N TYR A 31 4.10 0.51 -18.98
CA TYR A 31 3.79 0.25 -17.58
C TYR A 31 2.84 1.31 -17.04
N LYS A 32 1.54 0.97 -16.99
CA LYS A 32 0.46 1.87 -16.57
C LYS A 32 0.39 2.17 -15.07
N CYS A 33 1.28 1.58 -14.29
CA CYS A 33 1.27 1.60 -12.83
C CYS A 33 2.52 2.28 -12.27
N ASP A 34 3.17 3.16 -13.03
CA ASP A 34 4.38 3.89 -12.63
C ASP A 34 4.13 4.81 -11.43
N ASP A 35 2.89 5.22 -11.19
CA ASP A 35 2.50 6.04 -10.04
C ASP A 35 2.83 5.40 -8.70
N TYR A 36 2.75 4.07 -8.58
CA TYR A 36 3.13 3.37 -7.34
C TYR A 36 4.61 3.52 -7.00
N LEU A 37 5.48 3.73 -8.00
CA LEU A 37 6.91 3.96 -7.80
C LEU A 37 7.20 5.35 -7.19
N LYS A 38 6.21 6.26 -7.22
CA LYS A 38 6.32 7.63 -6.72
C LYS A 38 5.76 7.77 -5.30
N PHE A 39 5.31 6.67 -4.68
CA PHE A 39 4.72 6.71 -3.34
C PHE A 39 5.81 6.87 -2.28
N ASP A 40 5.57 7.79 -1.36
CA ASP A 40 6.34 7.95 -0.12
C ASP A 40 5.61 7.31 1.07
N LYS A 41 6.26 7.36 2.24
CA LYS A 41 5.72 6.83 3.50
C LYS A 41 4.34 7.39 3.88
N TYR A 42 4.00 8.60 3.41
CA TYR A 42 2.81 9.35 3.82
C TYR A 42 1.74 9.45 2.72
N SER A 43 1.98 8.87 1.54
CA SER A 43 1.09 8.98 0.37
C SER A 43 -0.33 8.50 0.66
N TYR A 44 -0.47 7.45 1.49
CA TYR A 44 -1.77 7.01 1.98
C TYR A 44 -2.47 8.07 2.84
N ALA A 45 -1.77 8.66 3.80
CA ALA A 45 -2.35 9.68 4.68
C ALA A 45 -2.73 10.95 3.91
N HIS A 46 -1.92 11.37 2.92
CA HIS A 46 -2.26 12.51 2.06
C HIS A 46 -3.50 12.26 1.21
N ALA A 47 -3.65 11.05 0.66
CA ALA A 47 -4.85 10.65 -0.06
C ALA A 47 -6.08 10.65 0.88
N GLU A 48 -5.92 10.14 2.10
CA GLU A 48 -6.98 10.11 3.13
C GLU A 48 -7.47 11.53 3.48
N ILE A 49 -6.55 12.46 3.76
CA ILE A 49 -6.85 13.87 4.06
C ILE A 49 -7.57 14.55 2.88
N THR A 50 -7.12 14.26 1.66
CA THR A 50 -7.73 14.83 0.44
C THR A 50 -9.15 14.32 0.25
N MET A 51 -9.34 13.01 0.40
CA MET A 51 -10.66 12.37 0.28
C MET A 51 -11.62 12.80 1.39
N ASN A 52 -11.13 13.04 2.61
CA ASN A 52 -11.96 13.35 3.76
C ASN A 52 -12.87 14.58 3.53
N LYS A 53 -12.41 15.55 2.73
CA LYS A 53 -13.19 16.75 2.36
C LYS A 53 -14.46 16.45 1.56
N ALA A 54 -14.49 15.33 0.83
CA ALA A 54 -15.60 14.92 -0.02
C ALA A 54 -16.43 13.78 0.60
N ARG A 55 -16.06 13.28 1.79
CA ARG A 55 -16.79 12.19 2.44
C ARG A 55 -18.10 12.69 3.04
N VAL A 56 -19.11 11.83 3.00
CA VAL A 56 -20.36 12.04 3.71
C VAL A 56 -20.13 11.90 5.23
N PRO A 57 -20.92 12.60 6.07
CA PRO A 57 -20.86 12.43 7.51
C PRO A 57 -21.03 10.96 7.91
N GLN A 58 -20.21 10.49 8.85
CA GLN A 58 -20.36 9.13 9.36
C GLN A 58 -21.63 9.00 10.20
N PRO A 59 -22.34 7.86 10.11
CA PRO A 59 -23.48 7.59 10.97
C PRO A 59 -23.01 7.55 12.44
N SER A 60 -23.84 8.09 13.34
CA SER A 60 -23.55 8.09 14.77
C SER A 60 -24.72 7.51 15.55
N TYR A 61 -24.41 6.63 16.50
CA TYR A 61 -25.38 6.13 17.48
C TYR A 61 -25.64 7.14 18.63
N LYS A 62 -25.00 8.33 18.59
CA LYS A 62 -25.08 9.41 19.59
C LYS A 62 -24.77 8.97 21.04
N LYS A 63 -24.12 7.82 21.22
CA LYS A 63 -23.60 7.37 22.50
C LYS A 63 -22.11 7.64 22.55
N ALA A 64 -21.62 8.04 23.71
CA ALA A 64 -20.18 8.13 23.95
C ALA A 64 -19.57 6.74 23.85
N ASP A 65 -18.31 6.67 23.41
CA ASP A 65 -17.56 5.43 23.41
C ASP A 65 -17.42 4.92 24.85
N GLU A 66 -17.81 3.66 25.07
CA GLU A 66 -17.63 3.01 26.36
C GLU A 66 -16.20 2.44 26.41
N LEU A 67 -15.40 2.91 27.37
CA LEU A 67 -14.09 2.32 27.64
C LEU A 67 -14.25 0.83 28.01
N PRO A 68 -13.33 -0.06 27.56
CA PRO A 68 -13.35 -1.45 27.96
C PRO A 68 -13.35 -1.59 29.49
N LYS A 69 -14.36 -2.25 30.04
CA LYS A 69 -14.42 -2.56 31.47
C LYS A 69 -13.49 -3.74 31.73
N VAL A 70 -12.28 -3.48 32.22
CA VAL A 70 -11.41 -4.54 32.74
C VAL A 70 -11.98 -4.99 34.08
N ARG A 71 -12.25 -6.28 34.26
CA ARG A 71 -12.56 -6.82 35.60
C ARG A 71 -11.27 -6.76 36.44
N ALA A 72 -11.35 -6.19 37.63
CA ALA A 72 -10.30 -6.29 38.65
C ALA A 72 -10.23 -7.72 39.21
#